data_AF-A0A947CIY9-F1
#
_entry.id   AF-A0A947CIY9-F1
#
_cell.length_a   1.000
_cell.length_b   1.000
_cell.length_c   1.000
_cell.angle_alpha   90.00
_cell.angle_beta   90.00
_cell.angle_gamma   90.00
#
_symmetry.space_group_name_H-M   'P 1'
#
loop_
_entity.id
_entity.type
_entity.pdbx_description
1 polymer ?
#
loop_
_entity_poly.entity_id
_entity_poly.type
_entity_poly.pdbx_seq_one_letter_code
_entity_poly.pdbx_strand_id
1 'polypeptide(L)' 'TMISEGRIPVSPRKVKIIGTDDQIDFTKLVQSKSSEADLVVMGFTEERLRQKGAELFLRHPSLNEVLWVAARERIPIE' A
#
# COMPACT_ATOMS: atom_id res chain seq x y z
N THR A 1 2.72 16.77 -8.25
CA THR A 1 2.48 15.56 -7.43
C THR A 1 2.02 14.42 -8.32
N MET A 2 2.08 13.17 -7.84
CA MET A 2 1.82 11.98 -8.66
C MET A 2 0.50 12.05 -9.46
N ILE A 3 -0.56 12.60 -8.87
CA ILE A 3 -1.88 12.70 -9.51
C ILE A 3 -1.97 13.92 -10.43
N SER A 4 -1.57 15.11 -9.97
CA SER A 4 -1.64 16.35 -10.78
C SER A 4 -0.74 16.34 -12.02
N GLU A 5 0.40 15.64 -11.94
CA GLU A 5 1.32 15.44 -13.07
C GLU A 5 0.90 14.28 -13.98
N GLY A 6 -0.19 13.58 -13.66
CA GLY A 6 -0.70 12.45 -14.46
C GLY A 6 0.15 11.17 -14.38
N ARG A 7 1.08 11.07 -13.42
CA ARG A 7 1.91 9.87 -13.19
C ARG A 7 1.11 8.70 -12.64
N ILE A 8 0.01 8.98 -11.92
CA ILE A 8 -1.04 8.01 -11.61
C ILE A 8 -2.34 8.52 -12.24
N PRO A 9 -2.87 7.86 -13.28
CA PRO A 9 -4.07 8.31 -13.97
C PRO A 9 -5.33 7.98 -13.17
N VAL A 10 -5.54 8.69 -12.05
CA VAL A 10 -6.73 8.57 -11.19
C VAL A 10 -7.31 9.94 -10.88
N SER A 11 -8.64 10.04 -10.85
CA SER A 11 -9.29 11.26 -10.38
C SER A 11 -9.06 11.43 -8.86
N PRO A 12 -8.68 12.61 -8.37
CA PRO A 12 -8.56 12.88 -6.93
C PRO A 12 -9.81 12.50 -6.14
N ARG A 13 -11.01 12.68 -6.72
CA ARG A 13 -12.30 12.31 -6.11
C ARG A 13 -12.48 10.81 -5.84
N LYS A 14 -11.66 9.96 -6.47
CA LYS A 14 -11.69 8.50 -6.31
C LYS A 14 -10.60 8.01 -5.35
N VAL A 15 -9.77 8.92 -4.82
CA VAL A 15 -8.78 8.61 -3.79
C VAL A 15 -9.45 8.67 -2.42
N LYS A 16 -9.19 7.66 -1.59
CA LYS A 16 -9.61 7.62 -0.19
C LYS A 16 -8.38 7.53 0.69
N ILE A 17 -8.18 8.53 1.54
CA ILE A 17 -7.15 8.49 2.57
C ILE A 17 -7.78 7.85 3.80
N ILE A 18 -7.19 6.75 4.28
CA ILE A 18 -7.65 6.06 5.48
C ILE A 18 -6.65 6.42 6.59
N GLY A 19 -7.11 7.18 7.59
CA GLY A 19 -6.34 7.44 8.79
C GLY A 19 -6.16 6.16 9.60
N THR A 20 -4.95 5.93 10.10
CA THR A 20 -4.63 4.82 11.00
C THR A 20 -4.11 5.38 12.31
N ASP A 21 -4.57 4.84 13.43
CA ASP A 21 -4.01 5.07 14.76
C ASP A 21 -3.38 3.78 15.30
N ASP A 22 -2.81 3.84 16.50
CA ASP A 22 -2.14 2.71 17.13
C ASP A 22 -3.10 1.57 17.56
N GLN A 23 -4.42 1.80 17.50
CA GLN A 23 -5.42 0.77 17.85
C GLN A 23 -5.82 -0.08 16.65
N ILE A 24 -5.55 0.39 15.43
CA ILE A 24 -5.95 -0.30 14.21
C ILE A 24 -4.88 -1.32 13.79
N ASP A 25 -5.29 -2.58 13.73
CA ASP A 25 -4.51 -3.63 13.07
C ASP A 25 -4.44 -3.33 11.56
N PHE A 26 -3.33 -2.74 11.13
CA PHE A 26 -3.07 -2.37 9.75
C PHE A 26 -3.25 -3.53 8.77
N THR A 27 -2.86 -4.75 9.17
CA THR A 27 -2.97 -5.94 8.33
C THR A 27 -4.42 -6.26 8.05
N LYS A 28 -5.25 -6.31 9.09
CA LYS A 28 -6.69 -6.56 8.96
C LYS A 28 -7.39 -5.45 8.18
N LEU A 29 -7.02 -4.20 8.40
CA LEU A 29 -7.59 -3.07 7.67
C LEU A 29 -7.36 -3.23 6.16
N VAL A 30 -6.11 -3.44 5.74
CA VAL A 30 -5.75 -3.64 4.33
C VAL A 30 -6.53 -4.81 3.73
N GLN A 31 -6.57 -5.94 4.42
CA GLN A 31 -7.30 -7.13 3.95
C GLN A 31 -8.79 -6.85 3.77
N SER A 32 -9.44 -6.20 4.73
CA SER A 32 -10.88 -5.88 4.66
C SER A 32 -11.25 -4.91 3.55
N LYS A 33 -10.31 -4.07 3.09
CA LYS A 33 -10.55 -3.05 2.06
C LYS A 33 -10.16 -3.50 0.67
N SER A 34 -9.31 -4.52 0.55
CA SER A 34 -8.64 -4.86 -0.70
C SER A 34 -8.72 -6.34 -1.09
N SER A 35 -9.40 -7.20 -0.33
CA SER A 35 -9.54 -8.62 -0.65
C SER A 35 -10.21 -8.90 -1.99
N GLU A 36 -11.09 -8.00 -2.43
CA GLU A 36 -11.80 -8.10 -3.72
C GLU A 36 -11.11 -7.33 -4.85
N ALA A 37 -9.93 -6.73 -4.59
CA ALA A 37 -9.21 -5.99 -5.61
C ALA A 37 -8.52 -6.94 -6.61
N ASP A 38 -8.57 -6.58 -7.89
CA ASP A 38 -7.83 -7.29 -8.96
C ASP A 38 -6.31 -7.15 -8.79
N LEU A 39 -5.84 -6.00 -8.27
CA LEU A 39 -4.43 -5.73 -8.00
C LEU A 39 -4.29 -4.81 -6.78
N VAL A 40 -3.38 -5.17 -5.87
CA VAL A 40 -2.95 -4.33 -4.75
C VAL A 40 -1.50 -3.91 -4.96
N VAL A 41 -1.25 -2.60 -5.02
CA VAL A 41 0.12 -2.06 -5.02
C VAL A 41 0.51 -1.70 -3.60
N MET A 42 1.54 -2.35 -3.07
CA MET A 42 1.98 -2.16 -1.69
C MET A 42 3.42 -1.70 -1.59
N GLY A 43 3.61 -0.55 -0.96
CA GLY A 43 4.92 0.00 -0.66
C GLY A 43 5.60 -0.75 0.49
N PHE A 44 6.90 -1.00 0.35
CA PHE A 44 7.75 -1.42 1.46
C PHE A 44 9.03 -0.60 1.54
N THR A 45 9.67 -0.64 2.71
CA THR A 45 10.98 -0.02 2.94
C THR A 45 12.03 -1.09 3.13
N GLU A 46 13.27 -0.79 2.73
CA GLU A 46 14.40 -1.70 2.89
C GLU A 46 14.67 -2.01 4.37
N GLU A 47 14.45 -1.03 5.26
CA GLU A 47 14.53 -1.23 6.71
C GLU A 47 13.56 -2.30 7.20
N ARG A 48 12.28 -2.21 6.81
CA ARG A 48 11.28 -3.22 7.18
C ARG A 48 11.59 -4.59 6.60
N LEU A 49 12.13 -4.63 5.38
CA LEU A 49 12.57 -5.88 4.77
C LEU A 49 13.72 -6.53 5.56
N ARG A 50 14.72 -5.75 5.99
CA ARG A 50 15.82 -6.26 6.84
C ARG A 50 15.32 -6.78 8.19
N GLN A 51 14.32 -6.12 8.79
CA GLN A 51 13.78 -6.50 10.11
C GLN A 51 12.88 -7.73 10.05
N LYS A 52 12.06 -7.87 9.00
CA LYS A 52 11.00 -8.89 8.92
C LYS A 52 11.31 -10.03 7.95
N GLY A 53 12.27 -9.84 7.04
CA GLY A 53 12.59 -10.82 6.01
C GLY A 53 11.38 -11.14 5.13
N ALA A 54 11.27 -12.41 4.72
CA ALA A 54 10.21 -12.88 3.84
C ALA A 54 8.79 -12.71 4.41
N GLU A 55 8.63 -12.72 5.74
CA GLU A 55 7.35 -12.53 6.43
C GLU A 55 6.67 -11.20 6.05
N LEU A 56 7.44 -10.19 5.67
CA LEU A 56 6.91 -8.92 5.18
C LEU A 56 5.96 -9.12 4.00
N PHE A 57 6.30 -10.04 3.09
CA PHE A 57 5.57 -10.30 1.85
C PHE A 57 4.41 -11.29 2.05
N LEU A 58 4.41 -12.04 3.15
CA LEU A 58 3.40 -13.06 3.46
C LEU A 58 2.30 -12.55 4.40
N ARG A 59 2.45 -11.35 4.97
CA ARG A 59 1.58 -10.84 6.03
C ARG A 59 0.12 -10.57 5.63
N HIS A 60 -0.25 -10.66 4.35
CA HIS A 60 -1.61 -10.41 3.86
C HIS A 60 -2.17 -11.61 3.06
N PRO A 61 -2.40 -12.77 3.69
CA PRO A 61 -2.76 -14.01 2.98
C PRO A 61 -4.12 -13.99 2.27
N SER A 62 -4.96 -13.00 2.55
CA SER A 62 -6.29 -12.88 1.92
C SER A 62 -6.33 -11.94 0.72
N LEU A 63 -5.19 -11.37 0.33
CA LEU A 63 -5.09 -10.58 -0.90
C LEU A 63 -4.79 -11.52 -2.06
N ASN A 64 -5.34 -11.20 -3.23
CA ASN A 64 -5.07 -11.95 -4.45
C ASN A 64 -3.70 -11.54 -5.02
N GLU A 65 -3.68 -10.62 -5.99
CA GLU A 65 -2.45 -10.16 -6.62
C GLU A 65 -1.89 -8.94 -5.90
N VAL A 66 -0.62 -9.05 -5.46
CA VAL A 66 0.09 -7.98 -4.76
C VAL A 66 1.38 -7.62 -5.50
N LEU A 67 1.46 -6.40 -6.00
CA LEU A 67 2.69 -5.81 -6.53
C LEU A 67 3.42 -5.05 -5.42
N TRP A 68 4.56 -5.58 -4.99
CA TRP A 68 5.42 -4.94 -4.01
C TRP A 68 6.34 -3.92 -4.67
N VAL A 69 6.27 -2.68 -4.21
CA VAL A 69 7.06 -1.57 -4.75
C VAL A 69 7.97 -0.97 -3.69
N ALA A 70 9.23 -0.77 -4.04
CA ALA A 70 10.17 0.02 -3.26
C ALA A 70 10.43 1.33 -4.02
N ALA A 71 10.04 2.45 -3.43
CA ALA A 71 10.36 3.76 -3.97
C ALA A 71 11.73 4.21 -3.43
N ARG A 72 12.61 4.64 -4.33
CA ARG A 72 13.92 5.19 -3.97
C ARG A 72 13.80 6.58 -3.33
N GLU A 73 12.76 7.32 -3.70
CA GLU A 73 12.49 8.67 -3.23
C GLU A 73 11.04 8.79 -2.76
N ARG A 74 10.81 9.59 -1.71
CA ARG A 74 9.47 9.89 -1.23
C ARG A 74 8.85 10.98 -2.08
N ILE A 75 7.91 10.62 -2.94
CA ILE A 75 7.15 11.57 -3.76
C ILE A 75 5.75 11.74 -3.14
N PRO A 76 5.35 12.96 -2.77
CA PRO A 76 4.00 13.21 -2.26
C PRO A 76 2.95 12.95 -3.35
N ILE A 77 1.81 12.41 -2.92
CA ILE A 77 0.70 12.02 -3.80
C ILE A 77 -0.23 13.22 -4.10
N GLU A 78 -0.22 14.25 -3.24
CA GLU A 78 -1.21 15.37 -3.13
C GLU A 78 -1.71 16.02 -4.43
#